data_AF-A0A6J1EU26-F1
#
_entry.id   AF-A0A6J1EU26-F1
#
_cell.length_a   1.000
_cell.length_b   1.000
_cell.length_c   1.000
_cell.angle_alpha   90.00
_cell.angle_beta   90.00
_cell.angle_gamma   90.00
#
_symmetry.space_group_name_H-M   'P 1'
#
loop_
_entity.id
_entity.type
_entity.pdbx_description
1 polymer ?
#
loop_
_entity_poly.entity_id
_entity_poly.type
_entity_poly.pdbx_seq_one_letter_code
_entity_poly.pdbx_strand_id
1 'polypeptide(L)'
;MADSRKKTIIDTDPGIDDAMAIFLALQSPELDVLGLTTIFGNVYTTLSTRNALHLLEIAGRTDIPVAEGSHVTITVNSIILHPLLLVSCALLV
;
A
#
# COMPACT_ATOMS: atom_id res chain seq x y z
N MET A 1 -14.36 -7.77 -25.51
CA MET A 1 -14.62 -8.51 -24.26
C MET A 1 -14.27 -7.56 -23.13
N ALA A 2 -15.18 -7.25 -22.21
CA ALA A 2 -14.83 -6.38 -21.08
C ALA A 2 -13.89 -7.16 -20.15
N ASP A 3 -12.78 -6.53 -19.75
CA ASP A 3 -11.87 -7.09 -18.75
C ASP A 3 -12.67 -7.29 -17.45
N SER A 4 -12.79 -8.54 -17.00
CA SER A 4 -13.57 -8.92 -15.81
C SER A 4 -12.78 -8.80 -14.51
N ARG A 5 -11.51 -8.38 -14.59
CA ARG A 5 -10.65 -8.20 -13.42
C ARG A 5 -11.14 -7.05 -12.56
N LYS A 6 -11.08 -7.24 -11.25
CA LYS A 6 -11.42 -6.21 -10.26
C LYS A 6 -10.31 -5.17 -10.21
N LYS A 7 -10.66 -3.94 -10.57
CA LYS A 7 -9.75 -2.79 -10.47
C LYS A 7 -9.48 -2.48 -9.00
N THR A 8 -8.21 -2.44 -8.63
CA THR A 8 -7.77 -2.31 -7.24
C THR A 8 -6.64 -1.29 -7.13
N ILE A 9 -6.72 -0.44 -6.10
CA ILE A 9 -5.60 0.36 -5.60
C ILE A 9 -5.25 -0.21 -4.23
N ILE A 10 -3.96 -0.35 -3.94
CA ILE A 10 -3.49 -0.88 -2.65
C ILE A 10 -2.92 0.27 -1.84
N ASP A 11 -3.53 0.58 -0.69
CA ASP A 11 -3.00 1.54 0.30
C ASP A 11 -2.29 0.77 1.40
N THR A 12 -1.01 1.04 1.62
CA THR A 12 -0.17 0.17 2.47
C THR A 12 1.05 0.90 3.05
N ASP A 13 1.62 0.37 4.13
CA ASP A 13 2.84 0.82 4.76
C ASP A 13 3.91 -0.31 4.76
N PRO A 14 4.49 -0.68 3.59
CA PRO A 14 4.99 -2.02 3.36
C PRO A 14 5.93 -2.57 4.44
N GLY A 15 5.36 -3.44 5.27
CA GLY A 15 6.02 -4.41 6.12
C GLY A 15 6.24 -5.75 5.40
N ILE A 16 6.57 -6.78 6.17
CA ILE A 16 6.88 -8.12 5.63
C ILE A 16 5.63 -8.76 5.03
N ASP A 17 4.51 -8.64 5.72
CA ASP A 17 3.20 -9.17 5.33
C ASP A 17 2.59 -8.39 4.15
N ASP A 18 2.67 -7.06 4.15
CA ASP A 18 2.26 -6.24 3.01
C ASP A 18 3.01 -6.61 1.72
N ALA A 19 4.32 -6.85 1.82
CA ALA A 19 5.11 -7.26 0.66
C ALA A 19 4.59 -8.56 0.04
N MET A 20 4.23 -9.55 0.87
CA MET A 20 3.62 -10.79 0.40
C MET A 20 2.25 -10.55 -0.23
N ALA A 21 1.42 -9.68 0.37
CA ALA A 21 0.11 -9.32 -0.16
C ALA A 21 0.19 -8.63 -1.53
N ILE A 22 1.14 -7.69 -1.69
CA ILE A 22 1.41 -7.02 -2.96
C ILE A 22 1.80 -8.04 -4.03
N PHE A 23 2.75 -8.94 -3.75
CA PHE A 23 3.15 -9.95 -4.73
C PHE A 23 2.00 -10.89 -5.11
N LEU A 24 1.17 -11.31 -4.14
CA LEU A 24 -0.01 -12.12 -4.42
C LEU A 24 -1.02 -11.38 -5.29
N ALA A 25 -1.25 -10.09 -5.02
CA ALA A 25 -2.16 -9.26 -5.79
C ALA A 25 -1.69 -9.06 -7.23
N LEU A 26 -0.40 -8.82 -7.44
CA LEU A 26 0.19 -8.65 -8.78
C LEU A 26 0.13 -9.92 -9.62
N GLN A 27 0.15 -11.09 -8.99
CA GLN A 27 0.07 -12.40 -9.64
C GLN A 27 -1.38 -12.91 -9.79
N SER A 28 -2.36 -12.23 -9.20
CA SER A 28 -3.75 -12.67 -9.25
C SER A 28 -4.38 -12.38 -10.61
N PRO A 29 -4.94 -13.40 -11.30
CA PRO A 29 -5.65 -13.18 -12.56
C PRO A 29 -7.00 -12.49 -12.35
N GLU A 30 -7.47 -12.34 -11.10
CA GLU A 30 -8.73 -11.71 -10.76
C GLU A 30 -8.58 -10.19 -10.54
N LEU A 31 -7.35 -9.70 -10.36
CA LEU A 31 -7.08 -8.31 -10.01
C LEU A 31 -6.41 -7.54 -11.15
N ASP A 32 -6.81 -6.28 -11.26
CA ASP A 32 -6.16 -5.27 -12.08
C ASP A 32 -5.63 -4.18 -11.14
N VAL A 33 -4.38 -4.35 -10.69
CA VAL A 33 -3.73 -3.40 -9.77
C VAL A 33 -3.37 -2.13 -10.54
N LEU A 34 -4.05 -1.04 -10.22
CA LEU A 34 -3.92 0.25 -10.90
C LEU A 34 -2.79 1.12 -10.35
N GLY A 35 -2.42 0.90 -9.09
CA GLY A 35 -1.49 1.75 -8.36
C GLY A 35 -1.35 1.34 -6.91
N LEU A 36 -0.25 1.79 -6.30
CA LEU A 36 -0.04 1.69 -4.86
C LEU A 36 -0.04 3.10 -4.25
N THR A 37 -0.68 3.27 -3.10
CA THR A 37 -0.50 4.43 -2.24
C THR A 37 0.21 4.00 -0.97
N THR A 38 1.04 4.87 -0.42
CA THR A 38 1.89 4.53 0.72
C THR A 38 1.66 5.44 1.90
N ILE A 39 1.58 4.86 3.10
CA ILE A 39 1.31 5.58 4.35
C ILE A 39 2.39 5.27 5.40
N PHE A 40 2.40 6.03 6.50
CA PHE A 40 3.20 5.74 7.69
C PHE A 40 2.53 4.66 8.55
N GLY A 41 3.33 3.85 9.24
CA GLY A 41 2.86 2.83 10.19
C GLY A 41 4.03 1.96 10.67
N ASN A 42 4.24 0.81 10.05
CA ASN A 42 5.40 -0.08 10.22
C ASN A 42 6.73 0.66 10.03
N VAL A 43 6.76 1.59 9.06
CA VAL A 43 7.89 2.45 8.76
C VAL A 43 7.41 3.88 8.46
N TYR A 44 8.34 4.83 8.39
CA TYR A 44 8.05 6.20 7.92
C TYR A 44 7.63 6.20 6.44
N THR A 45 6.71 7.10 6.05
CA THR A 45 6.11 7.13 4.70
C THR A 45 7.13 7.11 3.56
N THR A 46 8.24 7.84 3.69
CA THR A 46 9.28 7.86 2.66
C THR A 46 9.98 6.51 2.50
N LEU A 47 10.18 5.79 3.62
CA LEU A 47 10.72 4.43 3.58
C LEU A 47 9.67 3.44 3.03
N SER A 48 8.40 3.62 3.40
CA SER A 48 7.26 2.86 2.87
C SER A 48 7.16 3.02 1.34
N THR A 49 7.21 4.25 0.83
CA THR A 49 7.23 4.57 -0.61
C THR A 49 8.41 3.90 -1.31
N ARG A 50 9.62 4.00 -0.74
CA ARG A 50 10.81 3.35 -1.29
C ARG A 50 10.65 1.83 -1.33
N ASN A 51 10.09 1.23 -0.29
CA ASN A 51 9.85 -0.21 -0.23
C ASN A 51 8.84 -0.64 -1.31
N ALA A 52 7.72 0.08 -1.47
CA ALA A 52 6.73 -0.19 -2.52
C ALA A 52 7.35 -0.14 -3.93
N LEU A 53 8.13 0.90 -4.23
CA LEU A 53 8.86 1.02 -5.50
C LEU A 53 9.79 -0.18 -5.73
N HIS A 54 10.56 -0.58 -4.71
CA HIS A 54 11.48 -1.70 -4.82
C HIS A 54 10.76 -3.04 -5.01
N LEU A 55 9.61 -3.24 -4.36
CA LEU A 55 8.78 -4.42 -4.56
C LEU A 55 8.26 -4.50 -6.01
N LEU A 56 7.85 -3.37 -6.60
CA LEU A 56 7.44 -3.32 -8.01
C LEU A 56 8.60 -3.57 -8.98
N GLU A 57 9.80 -3.06 -8.68
CA GLU A 57 11.02 -3.38 -9.44
C GLU A 57 11.30 -4.89 -9.43
N ILE A 58 11.26 -5.52 -8.26
CA ILE A 58 11.46 -6.97 -8.11
C ILE A 58 10.39 -7.76 -8.87
N ALA A 59 9.13 -7.31 -8.83
CA ALA A 59 8.02 -7.93 -9.55
C ALA A 59 8.05 -7.68 -11.07
N GLY A 60 8.95 -6.81 -11.56
CA GLY A 60 8.99 -6.40 -12.97
C GLY A 60 7.77 -5.60 -13.42
N ARG A 61 7.11 -4.88 -12.48
CA ARG A 61 5.87 -4.12 -12.68
C ARG A 61 6.05 -2.62 -12.43
N THR A 62 7.14 -2.07 -12.94
CA THR A 62 7.45 -0.63 -12.86
C THR A 62 6.50 0.26 -13.68
N ASP A 63 5.57 -0.35 -14.42
CA ASP A 63 4.44 0.33 -15.07
C ASP A 63 3.37 0.81 -14.08
N ILE A 64 3.31 0.22 -12.88
CA ILE A 64 2.32 0.59 -11.86
C ILE A 64 2.80 1.83 -11.10
N PRO A 65 2.02 2.92 -11.05
CA PRO A 65 2.40 4.11 -10.31
C PRO A 65 2.35 3.90 -8.80
N VAL A 66 3.27 4.54 -8.08
CA VAL A 66 3.27 4.65 -6.62
C VAL A 66 3.10 6.11 -6.23
N ALA A 67 2.16 6.41 -5.33
CA ALA A 67 1.98 7.74 -4.76
C ALA A 67 2.29 7.74 -3.26
N GLU A 68 3.15 8.68 -2.83
CA GLU A 68 3.44 8.91 -1.41
C GLU A 68 2.26 9.62 -0.74
N GLY A 69 1.82 9.08 0.40
CA GLY A 69 0.70 9.58 1.18
C GLY A 69 1.12 10.50 2.33
N SER A 70 0.29 10.57 3.38
CA SER A 70 0.56 11.43 4.54
C SER A 70 1.78 10.95 5.34
N HIS A 71 2.46 11.87 6.03
CA HIS A 71 3.50 11.56 7.01
C HIS A 71 2.99 11.50 8.47
N VAL A 72 1.75 11.89 8.69
CA VAL A 72 1.16 12.05 10.02
C VAL A 72 -0.30 11.61 10.07
N THR A 73 -0.76 11.27 11.27
CA THR A 73 -2.15 10.93 11.53
C THR A 73 -3.04 12.16 11.38
N ILE A 74 -4.30 11.94 10.98
CA ILE A 74 -5.33 12.96 11.12
C ILE A 74 -5.53 13.21 12.62
N THR A 75 -5.34 14.45 13.05
CA THR A 75 -5.57 14.85 14.44
C THR A 75 -6.89 15.59 14.54
N VAL A 76 -7.86 15.07 15.30
CA VAL A 76 -9.12 15.75 15.62
C VAL A 76 -9.18 15.94 17.14
N ASN A 77 -9.29 17.18 17.61
CA ASN A 77 -9.39 17.55 19.03
C ASN A 77 -8.30 16.96 19.96
N SER A 78 -7.06 16.85 19.50
CA SER A 78 -5.88 16.41 20.28
C SER A 78 -5.91 14.96 20.81
N ILE A 79 -6.81 14.10 20.33
CA ILE A 79 -6.71 12.66 20.60
C ILE A 79 -5.78 12.04 19.57
N ILE A 80 -4.54 11.74 19.98
CA ILE A 80 -3.62 10.93 19.19
C ILE A 80 -4.18 9.50 19.21
N LEU A 81 -4.82 9.07 18.11
CA LEU A 81 -5.01 7.66 17.82
C LEU A 81 -3.61 7.01 17.82
N HIS A 82 -3.36 6.16 18.82
CA HIS A 82 -2.05 5.57 19.08
C HIS A 82 -1.47 4.97 17.77
N PRO A 83 -0.19 5.20 17.44
CA PRO A 83 0.40 4.74 16.17
C PRO A 83 0.24 3.23 15.88
N LEU A 84 0.10 2.39 16.91
CA LEU A 84 -0.16 0.96 16.77
C LEU A 84 -1.58 0.60 16.30
N LEU A 85 -2.57 1.48 16.49
CA LEU A 85 -3.95 1.21 16.10
C LEU A 85 -4.18 1.36 14.59
N LEU A 86 -3.31 2.07 13.89
CA LEU A 86 -3.41 2.36 12.44
C LEU A 86 -2.81 1.26 11.57
N VAL A 87 -1.81 0.53 12.05
CA VAL A 87 -1.23 -0.63 11.34
C VAL A 87 -2.29 -1.71 11.09
N SER A 88 -3.31 -1.82 11.96
CA SER A 88 -4.43 -2.75 11.75
C SER A 88 -5.49 -2.28 10.74
N CYS A 89 -5.48 -1.00 10.32
CA CYS A 89 -6.47 -0.48 9.36
C CYS A 89 -5.99 -0.50 7.90
N ALA A 90 -4.68 -0.51 7.65
CA ALA A 90 -4.13 -0.54 6.29
C ALA A 90 -4.45 -1.85 5.53
N LEU A 91 -4.78 -2.93 6.23
CA LEU A 91 -5.14 -4.21 5.62
C LEU A 91 -6.59 -4.32 5.10
N LEU A 92 -7.42 -3.27 5.22
CA LEU A 92 -8.88 -3.38 5.05
C LEU A 92 -9.53 -2.41 4.05
N VAL A 93 -8.79 -1.86 3.08
CA VAL A 93 -9.40 -1.12 1.95
C VAL A 93 -9.07 -1.78 0.62
#